data_AF-A0A561X3T8-F1
#
_entry.id   AF-A0A561X3T8-F1
#
_cell.length_a   1.000
_cell.length_b   1.000
_cell.length_c   1.000
_cell.angle_alpha   90.00
_cell.angle_beta   90.00
_cell.angle_gamma   90.00
#
_symmetry.space_group_name_H-M   'P 1'
#
loop_
_entity.id
_entity.type
_entity.pdbx_description
1 polymer ?
#
loop_
_entity_poly.entity_id
_entity_poly.type
_entity_poly.pdbx_seq_one_letter_code
_entity_poly.pdbx_strand_id
1 'polypeptide(L)'
;MKGKQAAFLCSVIIAIGAVLIARTATNGDAAKARQGTTIVIYLAGDSTVAAAPRSRAPRAGWGEMLGRWFDDHVRVKNMAASGRSAKSFIEEGRLDRILRELKKGDYLFIQFGHNDEKANDPARYTEPFTSYQAYLKQYIDGARMKGAIPVLITPVERRRFSADGRALNSHGLYPAAMKALGEREHVPVIDLTAKSRQRFEQLGPEQTKRLFLWLERGEHRNYPNGIKDNTHFHRRGAKEIARLVAEGIVELNLPLRRHLVRSPKQERMRDRLSAETP
;
A
#
# COMPACT_ATOMS: atom_id res chain seq x y z
N MET A 1 -1.98 -20.20 92.10
CA MET A 1 -2.08 -18.79 92.54
C MET A 1 -0.88 -18.02 92.02
N LYS A 2 -1.11 -16.98 91.20
CA LYS A 2 -0.16 -15.92 90.73
C LYS A 2 0.99 -16.42 89.84
N GLY A 3 1.27 -15.94 88.62
CA GLY A 3 0.71 -14.89 87.76
C GLY A 3 1.73 -14.51 86.67
N LYS A 4 1.30 -13.65 85.71
CA LYS A 4 2.11 -12.82 84.77
C LYS A 4 2.74 -13.54 83.56
N GLN A 5 2.78 -12.99 82.35
CA GLN A 5 2.28 -11.73 81.76
C GLN A 5 2.30 -11.91 80.22
N ALA A 6 1.30 -11.36 79.54
CA ALA A 6 1.24 -11.25 78.08
C ALA A 6 2.14 -10.10 77.60
N ALA A 7 2.86 -10.29 76.50
CA ALA A 7 3.51 -9.23 75.74
C ALA A 7 3.11 -9.38 74.27
N PHE A 8 2.17 -8.52 73.84
CA PHE A 8 1.78 -8.32 72.45
C PHE A 8 2.75 -7.30 71.85
N LEU A 9 3.57 -7.69 70.89
CA LEU A 9 4.42 -6.75 70.13
C LEU A 9 3.69 -6.36 68.84
N CYS A 10 3.00 -5.22 68.85
CA CYS A 10 2.55 -4.56 67.64
C CYS A 10 3.74 -3.80 67.03
N SER A 11 4.29 -4.31 65.93
CA SER A 11 5.27 -3.57 65.12
C SER A 11 4.51 -2.59 64.21
N VAL A 12 4.73 -1.29 64.44
CA VAL A 12 4.25 -0.21 63.60
C VAL A 12 5.15 -0.10 62.37
N ILE A 13 4.60 -0.36 61.18
CA ILE A 13 5.27 -0.10 59.89
C ILE A 13 4.97 1.36 59.50
N ILE A 14 5.97 2.23 59.54
CA ILE A 14 5.89 3.59 59.00
C ILE A 14 6.21 3.51 57.50
N ALA A 15 5.18 3.62 56.65
CA ALA A 15 5.35 3.78 55.21
C ALA A 15 5.60 5.26 54.87
N ILE A 16 6.82 5.60 54.46
CA ILE A 16 7.16 6.92 53.91
C ILE A 16 6.68 6.96 52.46
N GLY A 17 5.58 7.68 52.20
CA GLY A 17 5.08 7.92 50.86
C GLY A 17 5.97 8.89 50.08
N ALA A 18 6.52 8.44 48.94
CA ALA A 18 7.17 9.32 47.99
C ALA A 18 6.12 10.18 47.27
N VAL A 19 6.15 11.49 47.50
CA VAL A 19 5.34 12.46 46.76
C VAL A 19 5.92 12.63 45.36
N LEU A 20 5.31 11.98 44.37
CA LEU A 20 5.56 12.30 42.95
C LEU A 20 4.88 13.64 42.64
N ILE A 21 5.67 14.70 42.51
CA ILE A 21 5.18 15.97 41.95
C ILE A 21 5.02 15.79 40.45
N ALA A 22 3.80 15.47 40.02
CA ALA A 22 3.43 15.51 38.61
C ALA A 22 3.50 16.96 38.12
N ARG A 23 4.52 17.28 37.32
CA ARG A 23 4.56 18.55 36.57
C ARG A 23 3.40 18.54 35.57
N THR A 24 2.42 19.41 35.80
CA THR A 24 1.37 19.69 34.82
C THR A 24 1.98 20.39 33.63
N ALA A 25 2.01 19.70 32.48
CA ALA A 25 2.42 20.31 31.22
C ALA A 25 1.49 21.50 30.92
N THR A 26 2.07 22.64 30.57
CA THR A 26 1.29 23.83 30.25
C THR A 26 0.61 23.69 28.88
N ASN A 27 -0.46 24.44 28.64
CA ASN A 27 -1.14 24.48 27.33
C ASN A 27 -0.19 24.83 26.16
N GLY A 28 0.97 25.45 26.44
CA GLY A 28 2.02 25.73 25.45
C GLY A 28 2.79 24.49 24.98
N ASP A 29 3.02 23.50 25.85
CA ASP A 29 3.70 22.25 25.49
C ASP A 29 2.80 21.33 24.66
N ALA A 30 1.49 21.32 24.95
CA ALA A 30 0.50 20.61 24.15
C ALA A 30 0.27 21.24 22.77
N ALA A 31 0.44 22.56 22.63
CA ALA A 31 0.35 23.26 21.35
C ALA A 31 1.58 23.02 20.45
N LYS A 32 2.78 22.87 21.05
CA LYS A 32 4.01 22.55 20.31
C LYS A 32 4.09 21.07 19.91
N ALA A 33 3.50 20.17 20.70
CA ALA A 33 3.35 18.75 20.36
C ALA A 33 2.28 18.47 19.27
N ARG A 34 1.48 19.49 18.89
CA ARG A 34 0.43 19.41 17.86
C ARG A 34 0.87 19.87 16.47
N GLN A 35 2.14 20.18 16.24
CA GLN A 35 2.70 20.11 14.88
C GLN A 35 2.91 18.63 14.55
N GLY A 36 1.82 17.96 14.14
CA GLY A 36 1.85 16.54 13.80
C GLY A 36 2.91 16.28 12.74
N THR A 37 3.85 15.38 13.03
CA THR A 37 4.82 14.93 12.03
C THR A 37 4.08 14.34 10.85
N THR A 38 4.25 14.91 9.66
CA THR A 38 3.67 14.39 8.43
C THR A 38 4.15 12.96 8.18
N ILE A 39 3.22 12.01 8.06
CA ILE A 39 3.51 10.62 7.70
C ILE A 39 3.82 10.56 6.21
N VAL A 40 4.93 9.94 5.80
CA VAL A 40 5.24 9.74 4.39
C VAL A 40 4.99 8.28 3.99
N ILE A 41 4.21 8.07 2.95
CA ILE A 41 4.05 6.77 2.29
C ILE A 41 4.97 6.72 1.08
N TYR A 42 6.00 5.87 1.12
CA TYR A 42 6.85 5.58 -0.02
C TYR A 42 6.26 4.42 -0.81
N LEU A 43 6.17 4.57 -2.13
CA LEU A 43 5.70 3.51 -3.02
C LEU A 43 6.87 2.87 -3.75
N ALA A 44 7.10 1.59 -3.54
CA ALA A 44 7.97 0.75 -4.35
C ALA A 44 7.12 -0.15 -5.24
N GLY A 45 7.36 -0.10 -6.56
CA GLY A 45 6.61 -0.94 -7.49
C GLY A 45 6.97 -0.72 -8.95
N ASP A 46 6.15 -1.33 -9.81
CA ASP A 46 6.32 -1.36 -11.27
C ASP A 46 5.55 -0.26 -12.02
N SER A 47 5.33 -0.44 -13.32
CA SER A 47 4.62 0.51 -14.19
C SER A 47 3.14 0.71 -13.87
N THR A 48 2.51 -0.20 -13.12
CA THR A 48 1.12 -0.05 -12.66
C THR A 48 1.02 0.91 -11.48
N VAL A 49 2.11 1.11 -10.74
CA VAL A 49 2.23 2.03 -9.60
C VAL A 49 2.84 3.37 -10.05
N ALA A 50 3.88 3.30 -10.89
CA ALA A 50 4.74 4.42 -11.27
C ALA A 50 4.02 5.53 -12.04
N ALA A 51 4.47 6.77 -11.84
CA ALA A 51 4.07 7.86 -12.70
C ALA A 51 4.54 7.62 -14.14
N ALA A 52 3.67 7.92 -15.11
CA ALA A 52 4.02 7.84 -16.51
C ALA A 52 4.55 9.19 -17.03
N PRO A 53 5.62 9.21 -17.84
CA PRO A 53 6.08 10.44 -18.47
C PRO A 53 5.01 10.97 -19.45
N ARG A 54 5.04 12.27 -19.74
CA ARG A 54 4.12 12.92 -20.71
C ARG A 54 4.11 12.26 -22.09
N SER A 55 5.22 11.67 -22.52
CA SER A 55 5.33 10.92 -23.78
C SER A 55 4.51 9.62 -23.79
N ARG A 56 4.08 9.12 -22.63
CA ARG A 56 3.19 7.96 -22.48
C ARG A 56 1.78 8.33 -22.05
N ALA A 57 1.44 9.62 -21.92
CA ALA A 57 0.07 10.03 -21.66
C ALA A 57 -0.89 9.43 -22.73
N PRO A 58 -2.10 8.99 -22.36
CA PRO A 58 -2.76 9.17 -21.06
C PRO A 58 -2.49 8.07 -20.03
N ARG A 59 -1.46 7.23 -20.23
CA ARG A 59 -1.06 6.21 -19.25
C ARG A 59 -0.86 6.85 -17.87
N ALA A 60 -1.27 6.15 -16.81
CA ALA A 60 -1.07 6.57 -15.43
C ALA A 60 -0.91 5.35 -14.51
N GLY A 61 -0.09 5.50 -13.47
CA GLY A 61 0.01 4.53 -12.38
C GLY A 61 -0.92 4.89 -11.23
N TRP A 62 -1.43 3.91 -10.50
CA TRP A 62 -2.33 4.17 -9.37
C TRP A 62 -1.66 4.97 -8.25
N GLY A 63 -0.33 4.86 -8.12
CA GLY A 63 0.45 5.62 -7.13
C GLY A 63 0.35 7.13 -7.33
N GLU A 64 0.11 7.61 -8.56
CA GLU A 64 -0.15 9.03 -8.84
C GLU A 64 -1.48 9.53 -8.26
N MET A 65 -2.41 8.61 -8.02
CA MET A 65 -3.77 8.92 -7.56
C MET A 65 -3.96 8.70 -6.06
N LEU A 66 -3.08 7.92 -5.42
CA LEU A 66 -3.21 7.55 -4.01
C LEU A 66 -3.22 8.78 -3.08
N GLY A 67 -2.36 9.77 -3.31
CA GLY A 67 -2.28 10.95 -2.44
C GLY A 67 -3.58 11.74 -2.31
N ARG A 68 -4.50 11.63 -3.27
CA ARG A 68 -5.81 12.32 -3.26
C ARG A 68 -6.80 11.76 -2.23
N TRP A 69 -6.47 10.60 -1.65
CA TRP A 69 -7.28 9.95 -0.64
C TRP A 69 -7.00 10.45 0.77
N PHE A 70 -5.89 11.16 0.97
CA PHE A 70 -5.45 11.58 2.29
C PHE A 70 -5.59 13.08 2.53
N ASP A 71 -5.63 13.45 3.80
CA ASP A 71 -5.48 14.82 4.27
C ASP A 71 -4.01 15.28 4.17
N ASP A 72 -3.76 16.50 4.63
CA ASP A 72 -2.44 17.14 4.66
C ASP A 72 -1.44 16.52 5.65
N HIS A 73 -1.87 15.59 6.51
CA HIS A 73 -1.00 14.90 7.46
C HIS A 73 -0.29 13.70 6.83
N VAL A 74 -0.69 13.27 5.62
CA VAL A 74 -0.05 12.18 4.88
C VAL A 74 0.44 12.66 3.52
N ARG A 75 1.71 12.39 3.22
CA ARG A 75 2.30 12.64 1.90
C ARG A 75 2.65 11.32 1.22
N VAL A 76 2.32 11.20 -0.07
CA VAL A 76 2.70 10.04 -0.88
C VAL A 76 3.92 10.40 -1.73
N LYS A 77 5.02 9.65 -1.56
CA LYS A 77 6.21 9.72 -2.40
C LYS A 77 6.27 8.49 -3.32
N ASN A 78 5.84 8.68 -4.57
CA ASN A 78 5.84 7.61 -5.55
C ASN A 78 7.25 7.37 -6.11
N MET A 79 7.92 6.30 -5.66
CA MET A 79 9.27 5.91 -6.06
C MET A 79 9.26 4.70 -7.00
N ALA A 80 8.08 4.27 -7.44
CA ALA A 80 7.91 3.15 -8.35
C ALA A 80 8.51 3.46 -9.73
N ALA A 81 8.93 2.41 -10.43
CA ALA A 81 9.64 2.54 -11.70
C ALA A 81 9.11 1.53 -12.72
N SER A 82 8.77 2.03 -13.91
CA SER A 82 8.24 1.20 -14.98
C SER A 82 9.18 0.03 -15.34
N GLY A 83 8.60 -1.16 -15.48
CA GLY A 83 9.31 -2.36 -15.95
C GLY A 83 10.15 -3.09 -14.91
N ARG A 84 10.15 -2.64 -13.64
CA ARG A 84 10.93 -3.27 -12.56
C ARG A 84 10.17 -4.43 -11.91
N SER A 85 10.93 -5.38 -11.42
CA SER A 85 10.55 -6.49 -10.55
C SER A 85 11.05 -6.24 -9.13
N ALA A 86 10.68 -7.08 -8.16
CA ALA A 86 11.21 -6.98 -6.79
C ALA A 86 12.75 -7.09 -6.78
N LYS A 87 13.30 -7.94 -7.65
CA LYS A 87 14.74 -8.13 -7.91
C LYS A 87 15.39 -6.89 -8.51
N SER A 88 15.01 -6.54 -9.74
CA SER A 88 15.69 -5.47 -10.50
C SER A 88 15.58 -4.10 -9.84
N PHE A 89 14.53 -3.84 -9.07
CA PHE A 89 14.41 -2.60 -8.31
C PHE A 89 15.47 -2.47 -7.21
N ILE A 90 15.83 -3.57 -6.55
CA ILE A 90 16.95 -3.62 -5.59
C ILE A 90 18.28 -3.49 -6.32
N GLU A 91 18.51 -4.29 -7.36
CA GLU A 91 19.78 -4.33 -8.08
C GLU A 91 20.14 -2.97 -8.73
N GLU A 92 19.14 -2.17 -9.08
CA GLU A 92 19.33 -0.78 -9.57
C GLU A 92 19.51 0.26 -8.45
N GLY A 93 19.61 -0.16 -7.18
CA GLY A 93 19.81 0.72 -6.02
C GLY A 93 18.60 1.62 -5.70
N ARG A 94 17.40 1.26 -6.18
CA ARG A 94 16.19 2.08 -5.95
C ARG A 94 15.64 1.91 -4.54
N LEU A 95 15.73 0.70 -3.99
CA LEU A 95 15.37 0.47 -2.58
C LEU A 95 16.26 1.33 -1.67
N ASP A 96 17.58 1.36 -1.91
CA ASP A 96 18.50 2.17 -1.10
C ASP A 96 18.15 3.66 -1.11
N ARG A 97 17.67 4.19 -2.24
CA ARG A 97 17.20 5.58 -2.33
C ARG A 97 16.01 5.82 -1.39
N ILE A 98 15.07 4.89 -1.33
CA ILE A 98 13.94 4.96 -0.39
C ILE A 98 14.46 4.87 1.05
N LEU A 99 15.27 3.88 1.36
CA LEU A 99 15.75 3.62 2.73
C LEU A 99 16.62 4.75 3.31
N ARG A 100 17.27 5.55 2.46
CA ARG A 100 18.00 6.75 2.91
C ARG A 100 17.09 7.89 3.38
N GLU A 101 15.86 7.94 2.89
CA GLU A 101 14.90 9.00 3.22
C GLU A 101 13.83 8.57 4.23
N LEU A 102 13.61 7.27 4.35
CA LEU A 102 12.59 6.66 5.20
C LEU A 102 12.85 6.96 6.68
N LYS A 103 11.82 7.45 7.39
CA LYS A 103 11.89 7.78 8.82
C LYS A 103 11.00 6.87 9.65
N LYS A 104 11.21 6.89 10.97
CA LYS A 104 10.35 6.19 11.93
C LYS A 104 8.90 6.67 11.78
N GLY A 105 7.97 5.72 11.65
CA GLY A 105 6.54 5.99 11.48
C GLY A 105 6.08 6.22 10.03
N ASP A 106 7.01 6.33 9.08
CA ASP A 106 6.67 6.32 7.64
C ASP A 106 6.19 4.92 7.22
N TYR A 107 5.59 4.84 6.04
CA TYR A 107 5.16 3.59 5.42
C TYR A 107 5.96 3.29 4.17
N LEU A 108 6.25 2.00 3.94
CA LEU A 108 6.76 1.48 2.67
C LEU A 108 5.73 0.52 2.07
N PHE A 109 5.01 0.98 1.03
CA PHE A 109 4.06 0.17 0.28
C PHE A 109 4.80 -0.52 -0.88
N ILE A 110 4.68 -1.84 -0.96
CA ILE A 110 5.50 -2.67 -1.85
C ILE A 110 4.57 -3.48 -2.76
N GLN A 111 4.62 -3.22 -4.07
CA GLN A 111 3.83 -3.95 -5.07
C GLN A 111 4.67 -4.38 -6.27
N PHE A 112 4.90 -5.69 -6.39
CA PHE A 112 5.61 -6.32 -7.51
C PHE A 112 4.90 -7.62 -7.94
N GLY A 113 5.38 -8.26 -9.02
CA GLY A 113 4.81 -9.47 -9.60
C GLY A 113 4.76 -9.43 -11.13
N HIS A 114 4.36 -8.31 -11.74
CA HIS A 114 4.15 -8.22 -13.20
C HIS A 114 5.39 -8.48 -14.05
N ASN A 115 6.57 -8.16 -13.52
CA ASN A 115 7.84 -8.34 -14.22
C ASN A 115 8.66 -9.50 -13.64
N ASP A 116 8.37 -9.87 -12.40
CA ASP A 116 8.90 -11.04 -11.72
C ASP A 116 8.50 -12.33 -12.46
N GLU A 117 7.27 -12.39 -12.99
CA GLU A 117 6.73 -13.56 -13.73
C GLU A 117 7.37 -13.84 -15.10
N LYS A 118 8.33 -13.02 -15.56
CA LYS A 118 8.91 -13.12 -16.90
C LYS A 118 10.13 -14.03 -16.95
N ALA A 119 9.90 -15.34 -17.03
CA ALA A 119 10.97 -16.36 -17.09
C ALA A 119 11.99 -16.14 -18.22
N ASN A 120 11.59 -15.49 -19.31
CA ASN A 120 12.46 -15.16 -20.43
C ASN A 120 13.37 -13.93 -20.19
N ASP A 121 13.28 -13.30 -19.02
CA ASP A 121 14.13 -12.18 -18.63
C ASP A 121 14.78 -12.43 -17.25
N PRO A 122 15.96 -13.06 -17.22
CA PRO A 122 16.65 -13.40 -15.97
C PRO A 122 17.01 -12.19 -15.08
N ALA A 123 17.13 -10.99 -15.65
CA ALA A 123 17.41 -9.77 -14.88
C ALA A 123 16.19 -9.35 -14.05
N ARG A 124 14.98 -9.76 -14.45
CA ARG A 124 13.73 -9.43 -13.75
C ARG A 124 13.10 -10.63 -13.04
N TYR A 125 13.30 -11.82 -13.58
CA TYR A 125 12.67 -13.05 -13.13
C TYR A 125 12.98 -13.38 -11.67
N THR A 126 11.98 -13.92 -10.98
CA THR A 126 12.14 -14.57 -9.67
C THR A 126 11.25 -15.81 -9.61
N GLU A 127 11.41 -16.63 -8.58
CA GLU A 127 10.55 -17.78 -8.32
C GLU A 127 9.62 -17.45 -7.15
N PRO A 128 8.29 -17.69 -7.25
CA PRO A 128 7.30 -17.15 -6.31
C PRO A 128 7.61 -17.42 -4.83
N PHE A 129 7.87 -18.68 -4.45
CA PHE A 129 8.06 -19.07 -3.05
C PHE A 129 9.52 -19.05 -2.58
N THR A 130 10.47 -18.66 -3.45
CA THR A 130 11.89 -18.62 -3.11
C THR A 130 12.45 -17.22 -3.33
N SER A 131 13.05 -16.95 -4.49
CA SER A 131 13.76 -15.68 -4.73
C SER A 131 12.83 -14.47 -4.67
N TYR A 132 11.56 -14.59 -5.09
CA TYR A 132 10.59 -13.50 -4.97
C TYR A 132 10.37 -13.10 -3.51
N GLN A 133 10.10 -14.08 -2.63
CA GLN A 133 9.96 -13.83 -1.20
C GLN A 133 11.26 -13.30 -0.58
N ALA A 134 12.42 -13.83 -0.99
CA ALA A 134 13.71 -13.37 -0.51
C ALA A 134 13.96 -11.90 -0.85
N TYR A 135 13.64 -11.46 -2.06
CA TYR A 135 13.73 -10.05 -2.44
C TYR A 135 12.71 -9.20 -1.68
N LEU A 136 11.43 -9.60 -1.60
CA LEU A 136 10.42 -8.87 -0.83
C LEU A 136 10.80 -8.71 0.64
N LYS A 137 11.44 -9.73 1.24
CA LYS A 137 11.91 -9.67 2.63
C LYS A 137 12.93 -8.54 2.84
N GLN A 138 13.79 -8.25 1.87
CA GLN A 138 14.74 -7.13 1.97
C GLN A 138 14.03 -5.77 2.08
N TYR A 139 12.89 -5.57 1.42
CA TYR A 139 12.08 -4.35 1.59
C TYR A 139 11.49 -4.27 3.01
N ILE A 140 10.96 -5.39 3.51
CA ILE A 140 10.37 -5.51 4.84
C ILE A 140 11.42 -5.20 5.92
N ASP A 141 12.57 -5.86 5.85
CA ASP A 141 13.67 -5.71 6.80
C ASP A 141 14.24 -4.29 6.75
N GLY A 142 14.47 -3.77 5.54
CA GLY A 142 14.94 -2.39 5.34
C GLY A 142 14.00 -1.34 5.93
N ALA A 143 12.69 -1.49 5.74
CA ALA A 143 11.71 -0.60 6.35
C ALA A 143 11.75 -0.67 7.89
N ARG A 144 11.77 -1.88 8.45
CA ARG A 144 11.82 -2.10 9.90
C ARG A 144 13.08 -1.53 10.54
N MET A 145 14.24 -1.69 9.88
CA MET A 145 15.51 -1.11 10.33
C MET A 145 15.46 0.42 10.43
N LYS A 146 14.60 1.08 9.64
CA LYS A 146 14.37 2.53 9.69
C LYS A 146 13.25 2.94 10.65
N GLY A 147 12.63 1.97 11.35
CA GLY A 147 11.46 2.19 12.20
C GLY A 147 10.19 2.50 11.41
N ALA A 148 10.18 2.22 10.12
CA ALA A 148 9.04 2.40 9.23
C ALA A 148 8.19 1.12 9.14
N ILE A 149 6.98 1.28 8.62
CA ILE A 149 5.95 0.24 8.58
C ILE A 149 5.83 -0.30 7.16
N PRO A 150 6.31 -1.54 6.88
CA PRO A 150 6.11 -2.16 5.58
C PRO A 150 4.64 -2.58 5.40
N VAL A 151 4.13 -2.45 4.18
CA VAL A 151 2.82 -2.99 3.75
C VAL A 151 3.01 -3.63 2.39
N LEU A 152 2.66 -4.91 2.27
CA LEU A 152 2.67 -5.62 1.01
C LEU A 152 1.36 -5.39 0.27
N ILE A 153 1.42 -5.28 -1.05
CA ILE A 153 0.27 -5.15 -1.92
C ILE A 153 0.44 -6.14 -3.06
N THR A 154 -0.47 -7.11 -3.20
CA THR A 154 -0.40 -8.09 -4.29
C THR A 154 -0.51 -7.39 -5.65
N PRO A 155 0.08 -7.93 -6.74
CA PRO A 155 0.02 -7.27 -8.04
C PRO A 155 -1.43 -7.09 -8.50
N VAL A 156 -1.79 -5.88 -8.92
CA VAL A 156 -3.09 -5.61 -9.55
C VAL A 156 -3.27 -6.50 -10.78
N GLU A 157 -4.48 -7.04 -10.98
CA GLU A 157 -4.73 -7.92 -12.12
C GLU A 157 -4.55 -7.22 -13.48
N ARG A 158 -4.16 -8.01 -14.47
CA ARG A 158 -4.27 -7.60 -15.87
C ARG A 158 -5.72 -7.76 -16.33
N ARG A 159 -6.11 -7.01 -17.36
CA ARG A 159 -7.41 -7.18 -18.03
C ARG A 159 -7.40 -8.50 -18.82
N ARG A 160 -7.81 -9.60 -18.18
CA ARG A 160 -7.97 -10.93 -18.80
C ARG A 160 -9.36 -11.47 -18.52
N PHE A 161 -10.00 -11.95 -19.58
CA PHE A 161 -11.32 -12.55 -19.51
C PHE A 161 -11.35 -13.86 -20.28
N SER A 162 -12.12 -14.83 -19.79
CA SER A 162 -12.49 -16.02 -20.56
C SER A 162 -13.51 -15.68 -21.65
N ALA A 163 -13.80 -16.65 -22.53
CA ALA A 163 -14.73 -16.47 -23.64
C ALA A 163 -16.17 -16.14 -23.17
N ASP A 164 -16.59 -16.65 -22.01
CA ASP A 164 -17.86 -16.37 -21.33
C ASP A 164 -17.83 -15.06 -20.52
N GLY A 165 -16.73 -14.30 -20.56
CA GLY A 165 -16.63 -12.96 -19.97
C GLY A 165 -16.24 -12.91 -18.50
N ARG A 166 -15.71 -13.99 -17.91
CA ARG A 166 -15.26 -14.02 -16.51
C ARG A 166 -13.81 -13.55 -16.36
N ALA A 167 -13.54 -12.73 -15.36
CA ALA A 167 -12.22 -12.20 -15.06
C ALA A 167 -11.28 -13.31 -14.57
N LEU A 168 -10.09 -13.38 -15.18
CA LEU A 168 -9.09 -14.42 -14.94
C LEU A 168 -7.93 -13.89 -14.10
N ASN A 169 -7.27 -14.79 -13.37
CA ASN A 169 -6.02 -14.47 -12.68
C ASN A 169 -4.86 -14.34 -13.69
N SER A 170 -3.96 -13.40 -13.44
CA SER A 170 -2.84 -13.12 -14.36
C SER A 170 -1.47 -13.51 -13.83
N HIS A 171 -1.33 -13.66 -12.51
CA HIS A 171 -0.03 -13.67 -11.81
C HIS A 171 0.38 -15.01 -11.21
N GLY A 172 -0.24 -16.11 -11.64
CA GLY A 172 0.08 -17.45 -11.13
C GLY A 172 0.15 -17.51 -9.60
N LEU A 173 1.28 -17.97 -9.06
CA LEU A 173 1.51 -18.15 -7.62
C LEU A 173 2.05 -16.90 -6.90
N TYR A 174 2.36 -15.81 -7.60
CA TYR A 174 2.95 -14.61 -6.98
C TYR A 174 2.08 -13.98 -5.88
N PRO A 175 0.76 -13.80 -6.05
CA PRO A 175 -0.10 -13.29 -4.98
C PRO A 175 -0.13 -14.23 -3.76
N ALA A 176 -0.15 -15.54 -3.98
CA ALA A 176 -0.13 -16.54 -2.91
C ALA A 176 1.19 -16.48 -2.13
N ALA A 177 2.32 -16.40 -2.85
CA ALA A 177 3.63 -16.29 -2.22
C ALA A 177 3.82 -14.99 -1.44
N MET A 178 3.32 -13.85 -1.95
CA MET A 178 3.36 -12.59 -1.20
C MET A 178 2.51 -12.67 0.07
N LYS A 179 1.30 -13.26 -0.01
CA LYS A 179 0.44 -13.44 1.17
C LYS A 179 1.08 -14.34 2.23
N ALA A 180 1.66 -15.47 1.81
CA ALA A 180 2.38 -16.37 2.71
C ALA A 180 3.59 -15.68 3.39
N LEU A 181 4.32 -14.81 2.65
CA LEU A 181 5.37 -13.99 3.24
C LEU A 181 4.80 -12.99 4.26
N GLY A 182 3.71 -12.29 3.92
CA GLY A 182 3.10 -11.33 4.82
C GLY A 182 2.60 -11.96 6.12
N GLU A 183 2.03 -13.16 6.05
CA GLU A 183 1.66 -13.94 7.23
C GLU A 183 2.89 -14.31 8.08
N ARG A 184 3.90 -14.95 7.47
CA ARG A 184 5.13 -15.37 8.17
C ARG A 184 5.85 -14.19 8.83
N GLU A 185 5.96 -13.08 8.12
CA GLU A 185 6.66 -11.90 8.61
C GLU A 185 5.77 -10.99 9.45
N HIS A 186 4.49 -11.28 9.63
CA HIS A 186 3.53 -10.39 10.32
C HIS A 186 3.48 -8.98 9.70
N VAL A 187 3.37 -8.92 8.38
CA VAL A 187 3.26 -7.69 7.58
C VAL A 187 1.85 -7.62 6.97
N PRO A 188 1.12 -6.49 7.11
CA PRO A 188 -0.18 -6.35 6.48
C PRO A 188 -0.09 -6.52 4.96
N VAL A 189 -1.04 -7.26 4.38
CA VAL A 189 -1.12 -7.50 2.93
C VAL A 189 -2.45 -6.98 2.40
N ILE A 190 -2.41 -5.97 1.53
CA ILE A 190 -3.58 -5.57 0.75
C ILE A 190 -3.70 -6.51 -0.45
N ASP A 191 -4.73 -7.37 -0.47
CA ASP A 191 -4.97 -8.28 -1.59
C ASP A 191 -5.59 -7.56 -2.81
N LEU A 192 -4.78 -6.73 -3.46
CA LEU A 192 -5.19 -5.96 -4.62
C LEU A 192 -5.46 -6.84 -5.84
N THR A 193 -4.81 -8.00 -5.96
CA THR A 193 -5.14 -9.04 -6.95
C THR A 193 -6.62 -9.43 -6.82
N ALA A 194 -7.07 -9.87 -5.64
CA ALA A 194 -8.46 -10.27 -5.44
C ALA A 194 -9.45 -9.12 -5.65
N LYS A 195 -9.13 -7.93 -5.12
CA LYS A 195 -9.97 -6.73 -5.25
C LYS A 195 -10.14 -6.27 -6.70
N SER A 196 -9.05 -6.23 -7.46
CA SER A 196 -9.08 -5.81 -8.86
C SER A 196 -9.77 -6.84 -9.74
N ARG A 197 -9.53 -8.15 -9.53
CA ARG A 197 -10.28 -9.21 -10.20
C ARG A 197 -11.78 -9.07 -10.00
N GLN A 198 -12.22 -8.91 -8.75
CA GLN A 198 -13.63 -8.74 -8.43
C GLN A 198 -14.21 -7.49 -9.12
N ARG A 199 -13.44 -6.40 -9.19
CA ARG A 199 -13.88 -5.18 -9.87
C ARG A 199 -14.00 -5.38 -11.39
N PHE A 200 -13.06 -6.08 -12.00
CA PHE A 200 -13.10 -6.35 -13.44
C PHE A 200 -14.22 -7.34 -13.79
N GLU A 201 -14.49 -8.33 -12.94
CA GLU A 201 -15.66 -9.21 -13.05
C GLU A 201 -16.96 -8.39 -13.09
N GLN A 202 -17.13 -7.46 -12.14
CA GLN A 202 -18.34 -6.63 -12.05
C GLN A 202 -18.56 -5.71 -13.26
N LEU A 203 -17.48 -5.26 -13.89
CA LEU A 203 -17.55 -4.39 -15.07
C LEU A 203 -17.69 -5.19 -16.37
N GLY A 204 -17.21 -6.43 -16.37
CA GLY A 204 -17.12 -7.27 -17.55
C GLY A 204 -16.10 -6.75 -18.58
N PRO A 205 -15.94 -7.46 -19.72
CA PRO A 205 -14.93 -7.16 -20.71
C PRO A 205 -15.03 -5.73 -21.26
N GLU A 206 -16.21 -5.31 -21.70
CA GLU A 206 -16.38 -4.05 -22.42
C GLU A 206 -16.19 -2.82 -21.53
N GLN A 207 -16.86 -2.74 -20.39
CA GLN A 207 -16.75 -1.55 -19.51
C GLN A 207 -15.35 -1.43 -18.91
N THR A 208 -14.65 -2.55 -18.68
CA THR A 208 -13.28 -2.55 -18.16
C THR A 208 -12.28 -1.88 -19.11
N LYS A 209 -12.56 -1.76 -20.42
CA LYS A 209 -11.71 -0.99 -21.35
C LYS A 209 -11.55 0.46 -20.89
N ARG A 210 -12.57 1.05 -20.25
CA ARG A 210 -12.56 2.40 -19.65
C ARG A 210 -11.76 2.51 -18.35
N LEU A 211 -10.96 1.51 -17.98
CA LEU A 211 -9.95 1.61 -16.92
C LEU A 211 -8.54 1.49 -17.49
N PHE A 212 -8.39 0.69 -18.54
CA PHE A 212 -7.11 0.35 -19.13
C PHE A 212 -6.74 1.30 -20.27
N LEU A 213 -5.49 1.25 -20.72
CA LEU A 213 -4.99 2.03 -21.84
C LEU A 213 -5.45 1.35 -23.16
N TRP A 214 -6.75 1.48 -23.40
CA TRP A 214 -7.45 1.10 -24.61
C TRP A 214 -7.89 2.37 -25.30
N LEU A 215 -7.29 2.64 -26.46
CA LEU A 215 -7.56 3.83 -27.25
C LEU A 215 -7.79 3.41 -28.70
N GLU A 216 -8.78 4.01 -29.33
CA GLU A 216 -9.01 3.86 -30.76
C GLU A 216 -8.02 4.68 -31.58
N ARG A 217 -7.92 4.39 -32.88
CA ARG A 217 -7.09 5.15 -33.81
C ARG A 217 -7.51 6.62 -33.78
N GLY A 218 -6.53 7.52 -33.66
CA GLY A 218 -6.76 8.97 -33.63
C GLY A 218 -7.24 9.54 -32.28
N GLU A 219 -7.52 8.71 -31.27
CA GLU A 219 -8.04 9.19 -29.98
C GLU A 219 -6.99 9.99 -29.16
N HIS A 220 -5.70 9.69 -29.34
CA HIS A 220 -4.65 10.40 -28.62
C HIS A 220 -3.35 10.54 -29.44
N ARG A 221 -2.74 11.72 -29.42
CA ARG A 221 -1.52 12.04 -30.22
C ARG A 221 -0.32 11.12 -29.96
N ASN A 222 -0.17 10.61 -28.73
CA ASN A 222 0.92 9.70 -28.38
C ASN A 222 0.67 8.26 -28.89
N TYR A 223 -0.56 7.95 -29.32
CA TYR A 223 -1.00 6.64 -29.80
C TYR A 223 -1.81 6.83 -31.10
N PRO A 224 -1.20 7.34 -32.19
CA PRO A 224 -1.93 7.71 -33.40
C PRO A 224 -2.67 6.53 -34.04
N ASN A 225 -2.14 5.31 -33.88
CA ASN A 225 -2.73 4.07 -34.37
C ASN A 225 -3.68 3.39 -33.37
N GLY A 226 -3.96 4.04 -32.24
CA GLY A 226 -4.63 3.40 -31.10
C GLY A 226 -3.70 2.46 -30.34
N ILE A 227 -4.21 1.87 -29.26
CA ILE A 227 -3.51 0.88 -28.44
C ILE A 227 -4.52 0.02 -27.68
N LYS A 228 -4.22 -1.28 -27.52
CA LYS A 228 -5.01 -2.22 -26.70
C LYS A 228 -4.12 -2.83 -25.63
N ASP A 229 -3.91 -2.09 -24.54
CA ASP A 229 -3.01 -2.49 -23.45
C ASP A 229 -3.82 -2.98 -22.25
N ASN A 230 -3.71 -4.29 -21.97
CA ASN A 230 -4.42 -4.95 -20.87
C ASN A 230 -3.68 -4.88 -19.52
N THR A 231 -2.63 -4.05 -19.41
CA THR A 231 -1.82 -3.95 -18.18
C THR A 231 -1.83 -2.55 -17.62
N HIS A 232 -1.63 -1.56 -18.47
CA HIS A 232 -1.48 -0.18 -18.02
C HIS A 232 -2.83 0.53 -18.03
N PHE A 233 -3.01 1.45 -17.08
CA PHE A 233 -4.24 2.23 -16.94
C PHE A 233 -4.11 3.57 -17.62
N HIS A 234 -5.24 4.17 -17.98
CA HIS A 234 -5.33 5.62 -18.05
C HIS A 234 -5.65 6.20 -16.66
N ARG A 235 -5.69 7.53 -16.51
CA ARG A 235 -5.97 8.21 -15.24
C ARG A 235 -7.21 7.71 -14.46
N ARG A 236 -8.33 7.42 -15.13
CA ARG A 236 -9.54 6.88 -14.47
C ARG A 236 -9.34 5.48 -13.88
N GLY A 237 -8.67 4.55 -14.57
CA GLY A 237 -8.29 3.26 -14.00
C GLY A 237 -7.31 3.39 -12.85
N ALA A 238 -6.31 4.27 -12.98
CA ALA A 238 -5.38 4.55 -11.88
C ALA A 238 -6.11 5.07 -10.62
N LYS A 239 -7.15 5.93 -10.78
CA LYS A 239 -8.00 6.38 -9.67
C LYS A 239 -8.77 5.21 -9.04
N GLU A 240 -9.34 4.33 -9.87
CA GLU A 240 -10.09 3.16 -9.42
C GLU A 240 -9.21 2.18 -8.63
N ILE A 241 -8.00 1.91 -9.10
CA ILE A 241 -7.06 1.02 -8.38
C ILE A 241 -6.59 1.68 -7.08
N ALA A 242 -6.31 2.99 -7.08
CA ALA A 242 -5.98 3.71 -5.84
C ALA A 242 -7.13 3.66 -4.81
N ARG A 243 -8.39 3.68 -5.27
CA ARG A 243 -9.57 3.48 -4.41
C ARG A 243 -9.56 2.10 -3.75
N LEU A 244 -9.24 1.04 -4.50
CA LEU A 244 -9.15 -0.32 -3.95
C LEU A 244 -8.02 -0.46 -2.91
N VAL A 245 -6.90 0.25 -3.10
CA VAL A 245 -5.82 0.33 -2.09
C VAL A 245 -6.31 1.06 -0.84
N ALA A 246 -7.03 2.17 -0.98
CA ALA A 246 -7.65 2.88 0.15
C ALA A 246 -8.70 2.02 0.89
N GLU A 247 -9.48 1.20 0.18
CA GLU A 247 -10.34 0.19 0.81
C GLU A 247 -9.54 -0.82 1.64
N GLY A 248 -8.42 -1.32 1.09
CA GLY A 248 -7.52 -2.23 1.81
C GLY A 248 -6.93 -1.64 3.09
N ILE A 249 -6.57 -0.34 3.07
CA ILE A 249 -6.13 0.40 4.27
C ILE A 249 -7.20 0.36 5.37
N VAL A 250 -8.47 0.53 5.01
CA VAL A 250 -9.60 0.51 5.95
C VAL A 250 -9.85 -0.90 6.48
N GLU A 251 -9.89 -1.91 5.60
CA GLU A 251 -10.16 -3.31 5.95
C GLU A 251 -9.10 -3.91 6.87
N LEU A 252 -7.83 -3.57 6.66
CA LEU A 252 -6.72 -3.98 7.51
C LEU A 252 -6.60 -3.15 8.80
N ASN A 253 -7.52 -2.18 9.02
CA ASN A 253 -7.50 -1.27 10.16
C ASN A 253 -6.15 -0.55 10.34
N LEU A 254 -5.48 -0.18 9.24
CA LEU A 254 -4.19 0.51 9.32
C LEU A 254 -4.38 1.91 9.90
N PRO A 255 -3.46 2.42 10.74
CA PRO A 255 -3.54 3.77 11.31
C PRO A 255 -3.81 4.88 10.29
N LEU A 256 -3.29 4.71 9.07
CA LEU A 256 -3.51 5.60 7.92
C LEU A 256 -4.99 5.89 7.62
N ARG A 257 -5.93 5.01 7.99
CA ARG A 257 -7.37 5.22 7.74
C ARG A 257 -7.92 6.48 8.41
N ARG A 258 -7.28 6.95 9.48
CA ARG A 258 -7.68 8.18 10.21
C ARG A 258 -7.46 9.45 9.40
N HIS A 259 -6.63 9.37 8.36
CA HIS A 259 -6.26 10.48 7.50
C HIS A 259 -6.97 10.45 6.14
N LEU A 260 -7.94 9.55 5.94
CA LEU A 260 -8.68 9.49 4.69
C LEU A 260 -9.73 10.61 4.63
N VAL A 261 -9.65 11.50 3.63
CA VAL A 261 -10.59 12.64 3.47
C VAL A 261 -11.98 12.25 2.96
N ARG A 262 -12.16 10.99 2.58
CA ARG A 262 -13.43 10.46 2.08
C ARG A 262 -13.52 8.96 2.31
N SER A 263 -14.74 8.44 2.42
CA SER A 263 -14.97 6.99 2.47
C SER A 263 -14.81 6.38 1.06
N PRO A 264 -13.93 5.37 0.86
CA PRO A 264 -13.82 4.67 -0.42
C PRO A 264 -15.11 3.99 -0.88
N LYS A 265 -15.97 3.55 0.06
CA LYS A 265 -17.30 2.97 -0.23
C LYS A 265 -18.27 4.03 -0.76
N GLN A 266 -18.27 5.22 -0.18
CA GLN A 266 -19.14 6.33 -0.62
C GLN A 266 -18.71 6.89 -1.97
N GLU A 267 -17.41 7.04 -2.22
CA GLU A 267 -16.89 7.46 -3.53
C GLU A 267 -17.30 6.47 -4.63
N ARG A 268 -17.21 5.15 -4.37
CA ARG A 268 -17.67 4.12 -5.32
C ARG A 268 -19.14 4.29 -5.70
N MET A 269 -19.98 4.62 -4.73
CA MET A 269 -21.42 4.83 -4.96
C MET A 269 -21.68 6.10 -5.78
N ARG A 270 -20.95 7.19 -5.50
CA ARG A 270 -21.00 8.42 -6.29
C ARG A 270 -20.56 8.21 -7.74
N ASP A 271 -19.45 7.48 -7.95
CA ASP A 271 -18.94 7.17 -9.29
C ASP A 271 -19.90 6.28 -10.10
N ARG A 272 -20.69 5.41 -9.45
CA ARG A 272 -21.76 4.63 -10.11
C ARG A 272 -22.91 5.53 -10.57
N LEU A 273 -23.44 6.36 -9.67
CA LEU A 273 -24.53 7.29 -9.98
C LEU A 273 -24.15 8.28 -11.09
N SER A 274 -22.91 8.76 -11.09
CA SER A 274 -22.39 9.68 -12.11
C SER A 274 -22.13 9.01 -13.46
N ALA A 275 -22.00 7.68 -13.51
CA ALA A 275 -21.80 6.92 -14.75
C ALA A 275 -23.13 6.50 -15.41
N GLU A 276 -24.24 6.61 -14.68
CA GLU A 276 -25.61 6.31 -15.13
C GLU A 276 -26.36 7.57 -15.60
N THR A 277 -25.75 8.75 -15.45
CA THR A 277 -26.32 10.02 -15.97
C THR A 277 -25.68 10.32 -17.33
N PRO A 278 -26.46 10.55 -18.41
CA PRO A 278 -25.95 10.78 -19.77
C PRO A 278 -25.01 11.98 -19.90
#